data_AF-A0A4V1IPX0-F1
#
_entry.id   AF-A0A4V1IPX0-F1
#
_cell.length_a   1.000
_cell.length_b   1.000
_cell.length_c   1.000
_cell.angle_alpha   90.00
_cell.angle_beta   90.00
_cell.angle_gamma   90.00
#
_symmetry.space_group_name_H-M   'P 1'
#
loop_
_entity.id
_entity.type
_entity.pdbx_description
1 polymer ?
#
loop_
_entity_poly.entity_id
_entity_poly.type
_entity_poly.pdbx_seq_one_letter_code
_entity_poly.pdbx_strand_id
1 'polypeptide(L)'
;MWHAAIRSAGFPQLTTSPLANIQKKQERKLTALMVDHKARAERRSQYYKSKLSDPSQLLRITGTACKVYPDAQQFYYHENQDNLLKWQGDGETRIDRFDGRVFLDAVSEVDPSAPAPKTEEDQIAQELRFESFRDLVNHQRLERSEEDVLSQIDEDWNELLRTDQQDTSKPPPPPATKNAIPYVYPEGRVIPADAPPVPPSSADPAPPVYPHLHVEDLFSEIDAFSDKEVEILNSMGQQYGVGNFHSMVRVAKKEMEDRRAEEEAGAK
;
A
#
# COMPACT_ATOMS: atom_id res chain seq x y z
N MET A 1 70.95 -23.72 -55.61
CA MET A 1 70.32 -22.39 -55.73
C MET A 1 68.85 -22.50 -56.15
N TRP A 2 67.95 -23.11 -55.37
CA TRP A 2 66.51 -23.17 -55.72
C TRP A 2 65.61 -23.27 -54.47
N HIS A 3 65.76 -22.36 -53.49
CA HIS A 3 64.89 -22.33 -52.29
C HIS A 3 64.47 -20.92 -51.85
N ALA A 4 64.28 -19.99 -52.78
CA ALA A 4 63.78 -18.65 -52.43
C ALA A 4 62.91 -18.07 -53.55
N ALA A 5 61.63 -18.47 -53.65
CA ALA A 5 60.66 -17.76 -54.51
C ALA A 5 59.17 -18.10 -54.26
N ILE A 6 58.72 -18.45 -53.04
CA ILE A 6 57.27 -18.60 -52.78
C ILE A 6 56.89 -17.98 -51.44
N ARG A 7 57.06 -16.65 -51.32
CA ARG A 7 56.39 -15.82 -50.29
C ARG A 7 56.08 -14.42 -50.81
N SER A 8 55.50 -14.29 -52.00
CA SER A 8 55.02 -12.98 -52.48
C SER A 8 53.77 -13.04 -53.37
N ALA A 9 52.91 -14.05 -53.21
CA ALA A 9 51.59 -14.00 -53.81
C ALA A 9 50.63 -13.35 -52.79
N GLY A 10 50.61 -12.01 -52.78
CA GLY A 10 49.58 -11.27 -52.07
C GLY A 10 48.21 -11.64 -52.64
N PHE A 11 47.33 -12.19 -51.81
CA PHE A 11 45.93 -12.38 -52.17
C PHE A 11 45.36 -10.99 -52.54
N PRO A 12 44.74 -10.83 -53.73
CA PRO A 12 44.12 -9.57 -54.09
C PRO A 12 42.97 -9.30 -53.11
N GLN A 13 43.09 -8.20 -52.37
CA GLN A 13 42.01 -7.62 -51.58
C GLN A 13 40.82 -7.43 -52.53
N LEU A 14 39.71 -8.13 -52.28
CA LEU A 14 38.47 -7.95 -53.03
C LEU A 14 37.99 -6.51 -52.83
N THR A 15 38.32 -5.63 -53.77
CA THR A 15 37.85 -4.25 -53.78
C THR A 15 36.33 -4.30 -53.89
N THR A 16 35.63 -3.82 -52.86
CA THR A 16 34.17 -3.80 -52.85
C THR A 16 33.67 -3.02 -54.06
N SER A 17 32.83 -3.67 -54.89
CA SER A 17 32.29 -3.05 -56.10
C SER A 17 31.63 -1.71 -55.76
N PRO A 18 31.84 -0.63 -56.55
CA PRO A 18 31.20 0.67 -56.34
C PRO A 18 29.68 0.55 -56.19
N LEU A 19 29.05 -0.40 -56.91
CA LEU A 19 27.63 -0.70 -56.82
C LEU A 19 27.22 -1.27 -55.44
N ALA A 20 28.07 -2.13 -54.85
CA ALA A 20 27.82 -2.66 -53.51
C ALA A 20 27.89 -1.57 -52.42
N ASN A 21 28.77 -0.57 -52.59
CA ASN A 21 28.82 0.57 -51.69
C ASN A 21 27.59 1.49 -51.81
N ILE A 22 27.06 1.66 -53.03
CA ILE A 22 25.83 2.40 -53.28
C ILE A 22 24.62 1.68 -52.65
N GLN A 23 24.52 0.36 -52.83
CA GLN A 23 23.46 -0.46 -52.21
C GLN A 23 23.50 -0.39 -50.69
N LYS A 24 24.68 -0.57 -50.07
CA LYS A 24 24.85 -0.43 -48.60
C LYS A 24 24.45 0.96 -48.10
N LYS A 25 24.68 2.02 -48.89
CA LYS A 25 24.29 3.39 -48.53
C LYS A 25 22.78 3.59 -48.60
N GLN A 26 22.10 2.96 -49.57
CA GLN A 26 20.64 2.97 -49.68
C GLN A 26 19.99 2.15 -48.56
N GLU A 27 20.53 0.98 -48.27
CA GLU A 27 20.08 0.12 -47.18
C GLU A 27 20.17 0.84 -45.82
N ARG A 28 21.31 1.47 -45.51
CA ARG A 28 21.47 2.27 -44.28
C ARG A 28 20.44 3.40 -44.15
N LYS A 29 20.09 4.07 -45.26
CA LYS A 29 19.06 5.10 -45.27
C LYS A 29 17.67 4.51 -45.00
N LEU A 30 17.35 3.37 -45.59
CA LEU A 30 16.08 2.67 -45.40
C LEU A 30 15.94 2.19 -43.94
N THR A 31 17.00 1.60 -43.38
CA THR A 31 17.02 1.15 -41.98
C THR A 31 16.88 2.32 -41.01
N ALA A 32 17.58 3.44 -41.24
CA ALA A 32 17.44 4.64 -40.41
C ALA A 32 16.00 5.19 -40.45
N LEU A 33 15.39 5.24 -41.63
CA LEU A 33 14.00 5.65 -41.80
C LEU A 33 13.03 4.71 -41.05
N MET A 34 13.26 3.39 -41.14
CA MET A 34 12.44 2.39 -40.45
C MET A 34 12.52 2.52 -38.92
N VAL A 35 13.73 2.71 -38.37
CA VAL A 35 13.95 2.90 -36.93
C VAL A 35 13.26 4.17 -36.46
N ASP A 36 13.35 5.27 -37.21
CA ASP A 36 12.69 6.52 -36.88
C ASP A 36 11.15 6.43 -36.97
N HIS A 37 10.61 5.71 -37.97
CA HIS A 37 9.18 5.42 -38.01
C HIS A 37 8.71 4.57 -36.84
N LYS A 38 9.47 3.55 -36.45
CA LYS A 38 9.17 2.72 -35.27
C LYS A 38 9.20 3.55 -33.99
N ALA A 39 10.26 4.33 -33.76
CA ALA A 39 10.38 5.20 -32.59
C ALA A 39 9.29 6.28 -32.54
N ARG A 40 8.90 6.84 -33.70
CA ARG A 40 7.79 7.81 -33.80
C ARG A 40 6.42 7.17 -33.59
N ALA A 41 6.22 5.93 -34.04
CA ALA A 41 4.99 5.18 -33.78
C ALA A 41 4.88 4.83 -32.29
N GLU A 42 5.98 4.42 -31.67
CA GLU A 42 6.06 4.11 -30.25
C GLU A 42 5.82 5.35 -29.38
N ARG A 43 6.48 6.49 -29.69
CA ARG A 43 6.20 7.77 -29.01
C ARG A 43 4.73 8.21 -29.13
N ARG A 44 4.12 8.03 -30.30
CA ARG A 44 2.68 8.31 -30.50
C ARG A 44 1.81 7.35 -29.70
N SER A 45 2.12 6.06 -29.70
CA SER A 45 1.38 5.05 -28.92
C SER A 45 1.47 5.33 -27.41
N GLN A 46 2.65 5.67 -26.89
CA GLN A 46 2.86 6.07 -25.50
C GLN A 46 2.09 7.36 -25.17
N TYR A 47 2.13 8.36 -26.05
CA TYR A 47 1.37 9.60 -25.89
C TYR A 47 -0.14 9.32 -25.80
N TYR A 48 -0.70 8.56 -26.75
CA TYR A 48 -2.12 8.25 -26.73
C TYR A 48 -2.51 7.38 -25.53
N LYS A 49 -1.70 6.40 -25.13
CA LYS A 49 -1.95 5.61 -23.90
C LYS A 49 -1.93 6.47 -22.64
N SER A 50 -0.98 7.41 -22.51
CA SER A 50 -0.94 8.36 -21.39
C SER A 50 -2.13 9.32 -21.34
N LYS A 51 -2.80 9.54 -22.48
CA LYS A 51 -3.99 10.39 -22.62
C LYS A 51 -5.30 9.60 -22.64
N LEU A 52 -5.23 8.28 -22.75
CA LEU A 52 -6.35 7.33 -22.69
C LEU A 52 -6.38 6.59 -21.34
N SER A 53 -5.70 7.14 -20.31
CA SER A 53 -6.05 6.85 -18.93
C SER A 53 -7.50 7.27 -18.75
N ASP A 54 -8.35 6.34 -18.31
CA ASP A 54 -9.75 6.63 -18.05
C ASP A 54 -9.85 7.74 -16.99
N PRO A 55 -10.56 8.86 -17.23
CA PRO A 55 -10.77 9.89 -16.21
C PRO A 55 -11.44 9.36 -14.94
N SER A 56 -12.11 8.21 -14.99
CA SER A 56 -12.64 7.52 -13.81
C SER A 56 -11.56 6.94 -12.90
N GLN A 57 -10.34 6.66 -13.42
CA GLN A 57 -9.19 6.17 -12.65
C GLN A 57 -8.51 7.24 -11.78
N LEU A 58 -8.98 8.49 -11.82
CA LEU A 58 -8.55 9.57 -10.92
C LEU A 58 -9.67 10.00 -9.97
N LEU A 59 -10.84 9.38 -10.05
CA LEU A 59 -12.00 9.73 -9.24
C LEU A 59 -12.08 8.80 -8.03
N ARG A 60 -11.60 9.28 -6.88
CA ARG A 60 -11.86 8.61 -5.60
C ARG A 60 -13.26 8.96 -5.11
N ILE A 61 -14.17 7.99 -5.09
CA ILE A 61 -15.52 8.15 -4.51
C ILE A 61 -15.47 7.70 -3.05
N THR A 62 -15.65 8.64 -2.13
CA THR A 62 -15.81 8.37 -0.69
C THR A 62 -17.21 8.78 -0.27
N GLY A 63 -17.85 8.02 0.63
CA GLY A 63 -19.15 8.39 1.15
C GLY A 63 -19.58 7.57 2.35
N THR A 64 -20.47 8.12 3.14
CA THR A 64 -21.16 7.44 4.24
C THR A 64 -22.56 7.03 3.79
N ALA A 65 -23.05 5.89 4.26
CA ALA A 65 -24.43 5.48 3.99
C ALA A 65 -25.41 6.52 4.54
N CYS A 66 -26.26 7.09 3.69
CA CYS A 66 -27.31 8.02 4.09
C CYS A 66 -28.63 7.64 3.42
N LYS A 67 -29.73 7.86 4.13
CA LYS A 67 -31.08 7.61 3.60
C LYS A 67 -31.57 8.87 2.90
N VAL A 68 -31.75 8.79 1.59
CA VAL A 68 -32.19 9.93 0.79
C VAL A 68 -33.71 9.98 0.73
N TYR A 69 -34.29 11.10 1.14
CA TYR A 69 -35.71 11.37 1.06
C TYR A 69 -35.98 12.35 -0.09
N PRO A 70 -36.65 11.93 -1.19
CA PRO A 70 -36.92 12.81 -2.32
C PRO A 70 -37.84 13.99 -1.99
N ASP A 71 -38.72 13.81 -1.00
CA ASP A 71 -39.65 14.84 -0.54
C ASP A 71 -39.09 15.59 0.67
N ALA A 72 -39.10 16.92 0.59
CA ALA A 72 -38.60 17.80 1.65
C ALA A 72 -39.45 17.67 2.92
N GLN A 73 -40.77 17.48 2.81
CA GLN A 73 -41.61 17.33 3.99
C GLN A 73 -41.29 16.04 4.74
N GLN A 74 -41.09 14.94 4.00
CA GLN A 74 -40.66 13.67 4.58
C GLN A 74 -39.27 13.78 5.23
N PHE A 75 -38.34 14.50 4.61
CA PHE A 75 -37.02 14.78 5.20
C PHE A 75 -37.15 15.49 6.55
N TYR A 76 -37.86 16.63 6.61
CA TYR A 76 -38.07 17.37 7.86
C TYR A 76 -38.83 16.56 8.91
N TYR A 77 -39.73 15.66 8.50
CA TYR A 77 -40.41 14.77 9.42
C TYR A 77 -39.45 13.79 10.10
N HIS A 78 -38.48 13.22 9.37
CA HIS A 78 -37.50 12.31 9.95
C HIS A 78 -36.38 13.02 10.74
N GLU A 79 -36.07 14.27 10.41
CA GLU A 79 -35.12 15.10 11.17
C GLU A 79 -35.72 15.66 12.46
N ASN A 80 -37.04 15.88 12.51
CA ASN A 80 -37.68 16.45 13.68
C ASN A 80 -37.85 15.40 14.79
N GLN A 81 -37.09 15.53 15.88
CA GLN A 81 -37.13 14.62 17.03
C GLN A 81 -38.44 14.66 17.83
N ASP A 82 -39.34 15.62 17.57
CA ASP A 82 -40.64 15.73 18.24
C ASP A 82 -41.59 14.56 17.92
N ASN A 83 -41.40 13.86 16.79
CA ASN A 83 -42.22 12.72 16.42
C ASN A 83 -41.86 11.44 17.19
N LEU A 84 -40.69 11.41 17.83
CA LEU A 84 -40.15 10.30 18.61
C LEU A 84 -40.75 10.30 20.02
N LEU A 85 -40.91 9.09 20.57
CA LEU A 85 -41.33 8.88 21.95
C LEU A 85 -40.12 8.92 22.88
N LYS A 86 -40.30 9.34 24.12
CA LYS A 86 -39.27 9.20 25.16
C LYS A 86 -39.17 7.74 25.57
N TRP A 87 -37.96 7.23 25.70
CA TRP A 87 -37.74 5.88 26.18
C TRP A 87 -38.14 5.76 27.66
N GLN A 88 -38.78 4.65 28.07
CA GLN A 88 -39.25 4.50 29.45
C GLN A 88 -38.10 4.32 30.45
N GLY A 89 -37.01 3.66 30.03
CA GLY A 89 -35.83 3.42 30.88
C GLY A 89 -34.77 4.53 30.83
N ASP A 90 -34.87 5.47 29.89
CA ASP A 90 -33.96 6.61 29.76
C ASP A 90 -34.70 7.80 29.16
N GLY A 91 -34.84 8.89 29.92
CA GLY A 91 -35.59 10.09 29.50
C GLY A 91 -34.90 10.90 28.40
N GLU A 92 -33.60 10.67 28.16
CA GLU A 92 -32.83 11.35 27.12
C GLU A 92 -32.97 10.66 25.77
N THR A 93 -32.92 9.33 25.74
CA THR A 93 -33.09 8.56 24.51
C THR A 93 -34.50 8.70 23.93
N ARG A 94 -34.57 9.05 22.65
CA ARG A 94 -35.80 9.15 21.84
C ARG A 94 -35.91 7.94 20.92
N ILE A 95 -37.09 7.34 20.81
CA ILE A 95 -37.33 6.13 20.01
C ILE A 95 -38.53 6.29 19.07
N ASP A 96 -38.53 5.55 17.96
CA ASP A 96 -39.64 5.54 17.01
C ASP A 96 -40.89 4.87 17.62
N ARG A 97 -42.09 5.24 17.15
CA ARG A 97 -43.37 4.65 17.61
C ARG A 97 -43.50 3.18 17.24
N PHE A 98 -42.82 2.74 16.18
CA PHE A 98 -42.77 1.35 15.74
C PHE A 98 -41.54 0.60 16.27
N ASP A 99 -40.71 1.25 17.09
CA ASP A 99 -39.60 0.58 17.75
C ASP A 99 -40.16 -0.45 18.75
N GLY A 100 -39.71 -1.70 18.66
CA GLY A 100 -40.22 -2.80 19.51
C GLY A 100 -40.05 -2.53 21.00
N ARG A 101 -39.08 -1.68 21.33
CA ARG A 101 -38.83 -1.15 22.66
C ARG A 101 -40.09 -0.50 23.28
N VAL A 102 -40.92 0.23 22.52
CA VAL A 102 -42.14 0.90 23.01
C VAL A 102 -43.07 -0.04 23.80
N PHE A 103 -43.05 -1.33 23.46
CA PHE A 103 -43.93 -2.35 24.04
C PHE A 103 -43.36 -3.01 25.32
N LEU A 104 -42.17 -2.61 25.80
CA LEU A 104 -41.64 -3.11 27.07
C LEU A 104 -42.31 -2.36 28.22
N ASP A 105 -43.09 -3.09 29.04
CA ASP A 105 -43.77 -2.53 30.22
C ASP A 105 -42.81 -2.13 31.34
N ALA A 106 -41.67 -2.83 31.46
CA ALA A 106 -40.61 -2.54 32.42
C ALA A 106 -39.27 -3.01 31.88
N VAL A 107 -38.25 -2.17 32.03
CA VAL A 107 -36.85 -2.54 31.75
C VAL A 107 -36.19 -2.82 33.10
N SER A 108 -35.57 -3.99 33.25
CA SER A 108 -34.81 -4.29 34.47
C SER A 108 -33.60 -3.37 34.53
N GLU A 109 -33.40 -2.70 35.66
CA GLU A 109 -32.16 -1.95 35.92
C GLU A 109 -31.01 -2.95 36.03
N VAL A 110 -30.14 -2.96 35.02
CA VAL A 110 -28.90 -3.73 35.07
C VAL A 110 -27.95 -2.96 35.98
N ASP A 111 -27.60 -3.53 37.13
CA ASP A 111 -26.52 -3.00 37.97
C ASP A 111 -25.20 -3.09 37.18
N PRO A 112 -24.60 -1.95 36.77
CA PRO A 112 -23.36 -1.96 35.99
C PRO A 112 -22.18 -2.57 36.76
N SER A 113 -22.28 -2.65 38.10
CA SER A 113 -21.27 -3.25 38.96
C SER A 113 -21.47 -4.76 39.13
N ALA A 114 -22.61 -5.32 38.73
CA ALA A 114 -22.84 -6.75 38.84
C ALA A 114 -22.00 -7.48 37.77
N PRO A 115 -21.22 -8.50 38.14
CA PRO A 115 -20.49 -9.31 37.17
C PRO A 115 -21.49 -10.10 36.32
N ALA A 116 -21.81 -9.57 35.14
CA ALA A 116 -22.53 -10.32 34.12
C ALA A 116 -21.60 -11.38 33.52
N PRO A 117 -22.08 -12.60 33.26
CA PRO A 117 -21.32 -13.56 32.46
C PRO A 117 -21.10 -12.94 31.07
N LYS A 118 -19.85 -12.96 30.59
CA LYS A 118 -19.54 -12.52 29.23
C LYS A 118 -20.33 -13.36 28.25
N THR A 119 -21.25 -12.73 27.55
CA THR A 119 -22.06 -13.38 26.52
C THR A 119 -21.22 -13.55 25.26
N GLU A 120 -21.62 -14.43 24.34
CA GLU A 120 -20.99 -14.52 23.01
C GLU A 120 -20.99 -13.15 22.30
N GLU A 121 -22.06 -12.37 22.48
CA GLU A 121 -22.17 -10.99 21.96
C GLU A 121 -21.08 -10.06 22.50
N ASP A 122 -20.68 -10.20 23.77
CA ASP A 122 -19.63 -9.39 24.36
C ASP A 122 -18.25 -9.73 23.78
N GLN A 123 -18.02 -11.01 23.44
CA GLN A 123 -16.78 -11.46 22.80
C GLN A 123 -16.69 -10.90 21.37
N ILE A 124 -17.78 -11.03 20.60
CA ILE A 124 -17.88 -10.46 19.25
C ILE A 124 -17.69 -8.94 19.28
N ALA A 125 -18.29 -8.25 20.26
CA ALA A 125 -18.12 -6.82 20.40
C ALA A 125 -16.66 -6.44 20.71
N GLN A 126 -15.95 -7.24 21.52
CA GLN A 126 -14.55 -7.03 21.82
C GLN A 126 -13.65 -7.27 20.59
N GLU A 127 -13.90 -8.33 19.83
CA GLU A 127 -13.25 -8.62 18.55
C GLU A 127 -13.46 -7.49 17.54
N LEU A 128 -14.70 -7.01 17.41
CA LEU A 128 -15.03 -5.92 16.51
C LEU A 128 -14.30 -4.62 16.88
N ARG A 129 -14.21 -4.31 18.18
CA ARG A 129 -13.43 -3.15 18.66
C ARG A 129 -11.96 -3.32 18.35
N PHE A 130 -11.39 -4.51 18.56
CA PHE A 130 -10.00 -4.78 18.21
C PHE A 130 -9.75 -4.54 16.72
N GLU A 131 -10.54 -5.14 15.82
CA GLU A 131 -10.36 -4.94 14.37
C GLU A 131 -10.57 -3.47 13.96
N SER A 132 -11.53 -2.78 14.58
CA SER A 132 -11.82 -1.36 14.28
C SER A 132 -10.69 -0.41 14.72
N PHE A 133 -10.00 -0.72 15.82
CA PHE A 133 -9.06 0.21 16.47
C PHE A 133 -7.61 -0.27 16.50
N ARG A 134 -7.30 -1.46 15.98
CA ARG A 134 -5.95 -2.02 15.98
C ARG A 134 -4.92 -1.11 15.32
N ASP A 135 -5.26 -0.53 14.17
CA ASP A 135 -4.36 0.36 13.43
C ASP A 135 -4.11 1.68 14.17
N LEU A 136 -5.14 2.22 14.82
CA LEU A 136 -5.02 3.41 15.67
C LEU A 136 -4.06 3.17 16.84
N VAL A 137 -4.20 2.04 17.53
CA VAL A 137 -3.27 1.64 18.61
C VAL A 137 -1.85 1.46 18.07
N ASN A 138 -1.68 0.90 16.86
CA ASN A 138 -0.37 0.77 16.22
C ASN A 138 0.26 2.13 15.87
N HIS A 139 -0.52 3.08 15.36
CA HIS A 139 -0.01 4.42 15.06
C HIS A 139 0.38 5.18 16.32
N GLN A 140 -0.44 5.07 17.38
CA GLN A 140 -0.14 5.64 18.69
C GLN A 140 1.15 5.05 19.28
N ARG A 141 1.31 3.72 19.17
CA ARG A 141 2.51 2.99 19.62
C ARG A 141 3.78 3.46 18.90
N LEU A 142 3.68 3.75 17.60
CA LEU A 142 4.78 4.25 16.78
C LEU A 142 4.94 5.78 16.85
N GLU A 143 4.17 6.45 17.72
CA GLU A 143 4.17 7.91 17.89
C GLU A 143 4.00 8.68 16.55
N ARG A 144 3.23 8.12 15.61
CA ARG A 144 2.94 8.78 14.34
C ARG A 144 1.86 9.84 14.52
N SER A 145 2.03 10.97 13.83
CA SER A 145 0.97 11.97 13.77
C SER A 145 -0.16 11.48 12.86
N GLU A 146 -1.40 11.85 13.16
CA GLU A 146 -2.55 11.51 12.33
C GLU A 146 -2.41 12.08 10.91
N GLU A 147 -1.81 13.27 10.77
CA GLU A 147 -1.59 13.93 9.48
C GLU A 147 -0.62 13.13 8.59
N ASP A 148 0.46 12.60 9.17
CA ASP A 148 1.42 11.77 8.44
C ASP A 148 0.80 10.44 8.00
N VAL A 149 0.00 9.82 8.88
CA VAL A 149 -0.71 8.57 8.57
C VAL A 149 -1.72 8.77 7.45
N LEU A 150 -2.52 9.83 7.50
CA LEU A 150 -3.49 10.15 6.44
C LEU A 150 -2.78 10.44 5.11
N SER A 151 -1.65 11.15 5.15
CA SER A 151 -0.84 11.41 3.96
C SER A 151 -0.29 10.12 3.35
N GLN A 152 0.23 9.20 4.19
CA GLN A 152 0.69 7.89 3.73
C GLN A 152 -0.44 7.07 3.11
N ILE A 153 -1.62 7.04 3.74
CA ILE A 153 -2.80 6.34 3.21
C ILE A 153 -3.15 6.91 1.83
N ASP A 154 -3.17 8.24 1.68
CA ASP A 154 -3.42 8.89 0.39
C ASP A 154 -2.35 8.50 -0.65
N GLU A 155 -1.08 8.42 -0.27
CA GLU A 155 0.00 7.95 -1.16
C GLU A 155 -0.17 6.50 -1.60
N ASP A 156 -0.45 5.58 -0.66
CA ASP A 156 -0.66 4.15 -0.94
C ASP A 156 -1.84 3.93 -1.89
N TRP A 157 -2.95 4.64 -1.67
CA TRP A 157 -4.11 4.60 -2.57
C TRP A 157 -3.77 5.14 -3.96
N ASN A 158 -2.99 6.22 -4.04
CA ASN A 158 -2.53 6.76 -5.30
C ASN A 158 -1.55 5.82 -6.03
N GLU A 159 -0.75 5.04 -5.30
CA GLU A 159 0.14 4.04 -5.88
C GLU A 159 -0.64 2.87 -6.50
N LEU A 160 -1.66 2.35 -5.81
CA LEU A 160 -2.54 1.29 -6.35
C LEU A 160 -3.19 1.70 -7.69
N LEU A 161 -3.59 2.96 -7.81
CA LEU A 161 -4.12 3.54 -9.06
C LEU A 161 -3.06 3.61 -10.16
N ARG A 162 -1.79 3.80 -9.81
CA ARG A 162 -0.66 3.86 -10.75
C ARG A 162 -0.18 2.49 -11.21
N THR A 163 -0.19 1.48 -10.32
CA THR A 163 0.23 0.11 -10.66
C THR A 163 -0.68 -0.52 -11.70
N ASP A 164 -1.99 -0.27 -11.64
CA ASP A 164 -2.96 -0.73 -12.65
C ASP A 164 -2.66 -0.13 -14.05
N GLN A 165 -2.11 1.09 -14.11
CA GLN A 165 -1.66 1.69 -15.37
C GLN A 165 -0.35 1.08 -15.91
N GLN A 166 0.51 0.56 -15.03
CA GLN A 166 1.77 -0.05 -15.45
C GLN A 166 1.58 -1.45 -16.00
N ASP A 167 0.69 -2.26 -15.42
CA ASP A 167 0.42 -3.62 -15.89
C ASP A 167 -0.32 -3.65 -17.24
N THR A 168 -1.16 -2.66 -17.51
CA THR A 168 -1.82 -2.50 -18.82
C THR A 168 -0.90 -1.91 -19.91
N SER A 169 0.22 -1.28 -19.53
CA SER A 169 1.14 -0.62 -20.46
C SER A 169 2.43 -1.40 -20.75
N LYS A 170 2.73 -2.48 -20.01
CA LYS A 170 3.93 -3.29 -20.20
C LYS A 170 3.84 -4.16 -21.47
N PRO A 171 4.68 -3.94 -22.50
CA PRO A 171 4.75 -4.86 -23.64
C PRO A 171 5.34 -6.21 -23.17
N PRO A 172 4.97 -7.35 -23.82
CA PRO A 172 5.53 -8.65 -23.48
C PRO A 172 7.06 -8.62 -23.57
N PRO A 173 7.78 -9.31 -22.67
CA PRO A 173 9.24 -9.31 -22.70
C PRO A 173 9.73 -9.82 -24.05
N PRO A 174 10.69 -9.13 -24.70
CA PRO A 174 11.24 -9.60 -25.96
C PRO A 174 11.90 -10.98 -25.75
N PRO A 175 11.84 -11.89 -26.75
CA PRO A 175 12.50 -13.19 -26.64
C PRO A 175 13.99 -12.99 -26.35
N ALA A 176 14.48 -13.70 -25.33
CA ALA A 176 15.83 -13.60 -24.82
C ALA A 176 16.86 -13.83 -25.95
N THR A 177 17.41 -12.74 -26.46
CA THR A 177 18.56 -12.78 -27.37
C THR A 177 19.80 -12.98 -26.53
N LYS A 178 20.25 -14.23 -26.48
CA LYS A 178 21.57 -14.59 -25.97
C LYS A 178 22.61 -13.83 -26.79
N ASN A 179 23.47 -13.07 -26.11
CA ASN A 179 24.66 -12.35 -26.57
C ASN A 179 24.51 -10.82 -26.67
N ALA A 180 24.44 -10.15 -25.53
CA ALA A 180 24.88 -8.76 -25.38
C ALA A 180 26.02 -8.73 -24.35
N ILE A 181 27.22 -8.35 -24.80
CA ILE A 181 28.42 -8.19 -23.97
C ILE A 181 28.35 -6.81 -23.30
N PRO A 182 28.39 -6.71 -21.96
CA PRO A 182 28.45 -5.41 -21.29
C PRO A 182 29.85 -4.79 -21.44
N TYR A 183 29.88 -3.58 -22.01
CA TYR A 183 31.09 -2.75 -22.12
C TYR A 183 31.12 -1.78 -20.92
N VAL A 184 32.15 -1.86 -20.09
CA VAL A 184 32.35 -0.99 -18.91
C VAL A 184 33.33 0.11 -19.29
N TYR A 185 32.94 1.37 -19.13
CA TYR A 185 33.83 2.53 -19.25
C TYR A 185 34.53 2.79 -17.91
N PRO A 186 35.86 3.04 -17.88
CA PRO A 186 36.54 3.52 -16.70
C PRO A 186 36.46 5.05 -16.68
N GLU A 187 35.33 5.60 -16.22
CA GLU A 187 35.19 7.03 -15.96
C GLU A 187 35.59 7.30 -14.50
N GLY A 188 36.76 7.90 -14.31
CA GLY A 188 37.26 8.34 -13.02
C GLY A 188 36.37 9.44 -12.44
N ARG A 189 35.70 9.15 -11.33
CA ARG A 189 34.99 10.15 -10.54
C ARG A 189 35.99 10.90 -9.66
N VAL A 190 36.22 12.17 -9.98
CA VAL A 190 36.89 13.12 -9.07
C VAL A 190 35.82 13.67 -8.13
N ILE A 191 35.98 13.46 -6.82
CA ILE A 191 35.14 14.03 -5.77
C ILE A 191 35.58 15.49 -5.57
N PRO A 192 34.72 16.50 -5.71
CA PRO A 192 35.06 17.85 -5.28
C PRO A 192 35.12 17.88 -3.75
N ALA A 193 36.32 18.08 -3.22
CA ALA A 193 36.54 18.36 -1.80
C ALA A 193 36.26 19.84 -1.54
N ASP A 194 34.99 20.20 -1.37
CA ASP A 194 34.60 21.35 -0.53
C ASP A 194 33.10 21.29 -0.23
N ALA A 195 32.74 20.77 0.94
CA ALA A 195 31.43 20.95 1.54
C ALA A 195 31.66 21.58 2.92
N PRO A 196 30.95 22.67 3.27
CA PRO A 196 31.14 23.34 4.54
C PRO A 196 30.80 22.40 5.70
N PRO A 197 31.51 22.50 6.85
CA PRO A 197 31.32 21.59 7.97
C PRO A 197 29.92 21.79 8.53
N VAL A 198 29.11 20.73 8.45
CA VAL A 198 27.90 20.60 9.25
C VAL A 198 28.36 20.50 10.71
N PRO A 199 27.89 21.38 11.62
CA PRO A 199 28.21 21.24 13.03
C PRO A 199 27.69 19.88 13.53
N PRO A 200 28.45 19.16 14.39
CA PRO A 200 27.95 17.94 14.98
C PRO A 200 26.70 18.29 15.80
N SER A 201 25.55 17.84 15.34
CA SER A 201 24.35 17.79 16.16
C SER A 201 24.64 16.81 17.29
N SER A 202 25.03 17.37 18.43
CA SER A 202 25.24 16.67 19.67
C SER A 202 23.91 16.19 20.22
N ALA A 203 23.53 14.98 19.84
CA ALA A 203 22.78 14.01 20.64
C ALA A 203 22.49 12.81 19.74
N ASP A 204 23.27 11.73 19.87
CA ASP A 204 22.69 10.43 19.55
C ASP A 204 21.44 10.29 20.43
N PRO A 205 20.24 10.07 19.87
CA PRO A 205 19.07 9.83 20.69
C PRO A 205 19.37 8.62 21.58
N ALA A 206 19.12 8.76 22.88
CA ALA A 206 19.27 7.66 23.81
C ALA A 206 18.48 6.44 23.27
N PRO A 207 19.00 5.20 23.42
CA PRO A 207 18.30 4.03 22.95
C PRO A 207 16.88 4.01 23.53
N PRO A 208 15.86 3.62 22.74
CA PRO A 208 14.48 3.64 23.18
C PRO A 208 14.33 2.79 24.44
N VAL A 209 13.62 3.32 25.43
CA VAL A 209 13.39 2.66 26.73
C VAL A 209 12.61 1.36 26.56
N TYR A 210 11.84 1.24 25.47
CA TYR A 210 11.03 0.08 25.08
C TYR A 210 11.28 -0.27 23.60
N PRO A 211 12.36 -1.01 23.29
CA PRO A 211 12.78 -1.25 21.92
C PRO A 211 11.75 -2.07 21.13
N HIS A 212 11.13 -3.07 21.77
CA HIS A 212 10.15 -3.94 21.11
C HIS A 212 8.84 -3.20 20.80
N LEU A 213 8.51 -2.20 21.63
CA LEU A 213 7.33 -1.39 21.45
C LEU A 213 7.43 -0.46 20.23
N HIS A 214 8.62 -0.10 19.74
CA HIS A 214 8.79 0.86 18.65
C HIS A 214 9.08 0.21 17.29
N VAL A 215 8.97 -1.12 17.18
CA VAL A 215 9.20 -1.84 15.92
C VAL A 215 8.02 -1.70 14.97
N GLU A 216 8.29 -1.44 13.68
CA GLU A 216 7.27 -1.22 12.67
C GLU A 216 6.23 -2.36 12.64
N ASP A 217 6.71 -3.59 12.51
CA ASP A 217 5.88 -4.80 12.51
C ASP A 217 5.70 -5.36 13.91
N LEU A 218 4.55 -5.07 14.51
CA LEU A 218 4.19 -5.54 15.85
C LEU A 218 4.17 -7.07 15.95
N PHE A 219 3.79 -7.79 14.90
CA PHE A 219 3.68 -9.26 14.95
C PHE A 219 5.04 -9.96 15.09
N SER A 220 6.10 -9.34 14.59
CA SER A 220 7.44 -9.89 14.64
C SER A 220 7.98 -10.02 16.07
N GLU A 221 7.71 -9.05 16.94
CA GLU A 221 8.29 -8.97 18.28
C GLU A 221 7.30 -9.16 19.43
N ILE A 222 5.99 -9.34 19.16
CA ILE A 222 4.94 -9.46 20.19
C ILE A 222 5.21 -10.53 21.27
N ASP A 223 5.93 -11.59 20.90
CA ASP A 223 6.28 -12.70 21.81
C ASP A 223 7.47 -12.37 22.73
N ALA A 224 8.26 -11.36 22.39
CA ALA A 224 9.45 -10.91 23.13
C ALA A 224 9.16 -9.74 24.08
N PHE A 225 7.92 -9.24 24.12
CA PHE A 225 7.54 -8.10 24.96
C PHE A 225 7.75 -8.42 26.45
N SER A 226 8.37 -7.48 27.15
CA SER A 226 8.47 -7.48 28.61
C SER A 226 7.11 -7.18 29.26
N ASP A 227 6.93 -7.55 30.53
CA ASP A 227 5.68 -7.29 31.28
C ASP A 227 5.26 -5.82 31.25
N LYS A 228 6.23 -4.90 31.26
CA LYS A 228 5.98 -3.46 31.16
C LYS A 228 5.49 -3.05 29.77
N GLU A 229 6.07 -3.60 28.71
CA GLU A 229 5.63 -3.32 27.33
C GLU A 229 4.22 -3.87 27.08
N VAL A 230 3.90 -5.03 27.68
CA VAL A 230 2.54 -5.59 27.67
C VAL A 230 1.56 -4.66 28.39
N GLU A 231 1.92 -4.15 29.56
CA GLU A 231 1.08 -3.20 30.31
C GLU A 231 0.84 -1.92 29.51
N ILE A 232 1.89 -1.35 28.91
CA ILE A 232 1.79 -0.16 28.06
C ILE A 232 0.87 -0.43 26.86
N LEU A 233 1.09 -1.54 26.14
CA LEU A 233 0.27 -1.89 24.98
C LEU A 233 -1.21 -2.12 25.33
N ASN A 234 -1.49 -2.77 26.46
CA ASN A 234 -2.85 -2.93 26.96
C ASN A 234 -3.47 -1.59 27.38
N SER A 235 -2.69 -0.69 27.98
CA SER A 235 -3.17 0.65 28.36
C SER A 235 -3.55 1.50 27.14
N MET A 236 -2.81 1.38 26.03
CA MET A 236 -3.15 2.02 24.76
C MET A 236 -4.47 1.45 24.21
N GLY A 237 -4.62 0.13 24.17
CA GLY A 237 -5.87 -0.52 23.73
C GLY A 237 -7.08 -0.18 24.60
N GLN A 238 -6.87 0.02 25.90
CA GLN A 238 -7.95 0.33 26.85
C GLN A 238 -8.65 1.66 26.52
N GLN A 239 -7.94 2.64 25.94
CA GLN A 239 -8.53 3.91 25.48
C GLN A 239 -9.61 3.69 24.41
N TYR A 240 -9.51 2.62 23.63
CA TYR A 240 -10.45 2.21 22.60
C TYR A 240 -11.43 1.11 23.07
N GLY A 241 -11.43 0.82 24.38
CA GLY A 241 -12.27 -0.21 24.97
C GLY A 241 -11.80 -1.64 24.71
N VAL A 242 -10.51 -1.84 24.41
CA VAL A 242 -9.87 -3.14 24.23
C VAL A 242 -8.88 -3.39 25.37
N GLY A 243 -9.33 -4.05 26.43
CA GLY A 243 -8.50 -4.22 27.64
C GLY A 243 -7.33 -5.21 27.50
N ASN A 244 -7.49 -6.28 26.71
CA ASN A 244 -6.48 -7.34 26.55
C ASN A 244 -5.81 -7.28 25.17
N PHE A 245 -5.40 -6.09 24.75
CA PHE A 245 -4.90 -5.83 23.39
C PHE A 245 -3.73 -6.74 23.01
N HIS A 246 -2.73 -6.90 23.88
CA HIS A 246 -1.58 -7.79 23.63
C HIS A 246 -1.99 -9.23 23.29
N SER A 247 -2.92 -9.79 24.07
CA SER A 247 -3.44 -11.14 23.83
C SER A 247 -4.16 -11.25 22.49
N MET A 248 -4.93 -10.23 22.12
CA MET A 248 -5.66 -10.21 20.85
C MET A 248 -4.71 -10.12 19.65
N VAL A 249 -3.64 -9.33 19.75
CA VAL A 249 -2.58 -9.30 18.72
C VAL A 249 -1.92 -10.67 18.55
N ARG A 250 -1.69 -11.41 19.64
CA ARG A 250 -1.12 -12.78 19.56
C ARG A 250 -2.07 -13.77 18.89
N VAL A 251 -3.37 -13.68 19.18
CA VAL A 251 -4.39 -14.49 18.50
C VAL A 251 -4.42 -14.15 17.01
N ALA A 252 -4.48 -12.88 16.65
CA ALA A 252 -4.47 -12.43 15.26
C ALA A 252 -3.20 -12.84 14.51
N LYS A 253 -2.02 -12.80 15.16
CA LYS A 253 -0.76 -13.32 14.61
C LYS A 253 -0.90 -14.80 14.26
N LYS A 254 -1.38 -15.59 15.20
CA LYS A 254 -1.56 -17.03 15.03
C LYS A 254 -2.54 -17.35 13.89
N GLU A 255 -3.68 -16.67 13.83
CA GLU A 255 -4.67 -16.85 12.75
C GLU A 255 -4.09 -16.50 11.38
N MET A 256 -3.24 -15.47 11.30
CA MET A 256 -2.50 -15.10 10.10
C MET A 256 -1.52 -16.21 9.65
N GLU A 257 -0.77 -16.77 10.61
CA GLU A 257 0.17 -17.86 10.37
C GLU A 257 -0.55 -19.16 9.94
N ASP A 258 -1.66 -19.49 10.61
CA ASP A 258 -2.50 -20.65 10.30
C ASP A 258 -3.09 -20.53 8.88
N ARG A 259 -3.66 -19.37 8.53
CA ARG A 259 -4.19 -19.10 7.18
C ARG A 259 -3.10 -19.21 6.11
N ARG A 260 -1.91 -18.67 6.37
CA ARG A 260 -0.77 -18.80 5.46
C ARG A 260 -0.34 -20.25 5.28
N ALA A 261 -0.30 -21.03 6.36
CA ALA A 261 0.03 -22.44 6.31
C ALA A 261 -0.99 -23.25 5.50
N GLU A 262 -2.29 -22.92 5.62
CA GLU A 262 -3.36 -23.51 4.81
C GLU A 262 -3.23 -23.18 3.32
N GLU A 263 -2.94 -21.92 2.97
CA GLU A 263 -2.67 -21.50 1.59
C GLU A 263 -1.47 -22.24 0.98
N GLU A 264 -0.37 -22.36 1.74
CA GLU A 264 0.83 -23.08 1.31
C GLU A 264 0.60 -24.61 1.21
N ALA A 265 -0.30 -25.17 2.01
CA ALA A 265 -0.69 -26.57 1.94
C ALA A 265 -1.65 -26.86 0.77
N GLY A 266 -2.56 -25.93 0.45
CA GLY A 266 -3.48 -26.04 -0.68
C GLY A 266 -2.84 -25.78 -2.05
N ALA A 267 -1.68 -25.11 -2.08
CA ALA A 267 -0.91 -24.86 -3.29
C ALA A 267 0.03 -26.03 -3.70
N LYS A 268 0.13 -27.09 -2.89
CA LYS A 268 0.94 -28.30 -3.16
C LYS A 268 0.08 -29.44 -3.70
#